data_AF-A0A9E0HDE7-F1
#
_entry.id   AF-A0A9E0HDE7-F1
#
_cell.length_a   1.000
_cell.length_b   1.000
_cell.length_c   1.000
_cell.angle_alpha   90.00
_cell.angle_beta   90.00
_cell.angle_gamma   90.00
#
_symmetry.space_group_name_H-M   'P 1'
#
loop_
_entity.id
_entity.type
_entity.pdbx_description
1 polymer ?
#
loop_
_entity_poly.entity_id
_entity_poly.type
_entity_poly.pdbx_seq_one_letter_code
_entity_poly.pdbx_strand_id
1 'polypeptide(L)'
;MTALAEVTTPHSRLLRCSLCVEESRAYWGHVDPADPRTSAARAFLESWFGVKSEPWTDELLANMRVRFDAFPAALRVLAGWRGMSPDVRRLVCHFHVQLTDPLYRAFTGDFLPGRRDALRAEVYRQGVLQWTAEHGLARWAMKTQLQFTTRLLSCASAAGLVRGRREPREAVVPRVPDLALEYILYTLRGLRFDGTLIANPYLASLGLVGGYLADRLRALGSVTFRQIGDVHGFDWRYADLEAWAAATLTSPPVAPLPVDRTDRTDRTDLPEVHA
;
A
#
# COMPACT_ATOMS: atom_id res chain seq x y z
N MET A 1 11.28 20.24 14.67
CA MET A 1 11.70 18.99 14.00
C MET A 1 11.53 19.20 12.50
N THR A 2 12.43 18.68 11.67
CA THR A 2 12.23 18.67 10.21
C THR A 2 11.08 17.73 9.87
N ALA A 3 10.09 18.20 9.11
CA ALA A 3 9.00 17.33 8.64
C ALA A 3 9.57 16.25 7.72
N LEU A 4 9.17 14.99 7.94
CA LEU A 4 9.48 13.90 7.03
C LEU A 4 8.79 14.19 5.67
N ALA A 5 9.39 13.75 4.57
CA ALA A 5 8.92 14.08 3.24
C ALA A 5 9.05 12.90 2.28
N GLU A 6 8.27 12.92 1.20
CA GLU A 6 8.47 12.02 0.06
C GLU A 6 9.84 12.25 -0.61
N VAL A 7 10.38 11.20 -1.24
CA VAL A 7 11.49 11.36 -2.18
C VAL A 7 10.94 12.00 -3.46
N THR A 8 11.62 13.03 -3.96
CA THR A 8 11.27 13.74 -5.21
C THR A 8 12.32 13.55 -6.31
N THR A 9 13.58 13.28 -5.98
CA THR A 9 14.65 13.04 -6.96
C THR A 9 14.52 11.63 -7.59
N PRO A 10 14.35 11.51 -8.93
CA PRO A 10 14.21 10.20 -9.58
C PRO A 10 15.48 9.34 -9.49
N HIS A 11 15.31 8.02 -9.42
CA HIS A 11 16.41 7.07 -9.29
C HIS A 11 16.07 5.68 -9.86
N SER A 12 17.05 4.77 -9.87
CA SER A 12 16.93 3.44 -10.50
C SER A 12 16.75 2.26 -9.52
N ARG A 13 16.43 2.50 -8.23
CA ARG A 13 16.35 1.44 -7.21
C ARG A 13 15.39 0.29 -7.55
N LEU A 14 14.30 0.58 -8.27
CA LEU A 14 13.34 -0.42 -8.75
C LEU A 14 13.97 -1.48 -9.69
N LEU A 15 15.16 -1.24 -10.27
CA LEU A 15 15.93 -2.25 -11.00
C LEU A 15 16.41 -3.39 -10.09
N ARG A 16 16.80 -3.04 -8.85
CA ARG A 16 17.33 -3.95 -7.83
C ARG A 16 16.20 -4.60 -7.02
N CYS A 17 15.46 -3.78 -6.29
CA CYS A 17 14.39 -4.20 -5.40
C CYS A 17 13.04 -3.74 -5.96
N SER A 18 12.17 -4.70 -6.32
CA SER A 18 10.79 -4.39 -6.73
C SER A 18 9.88 -4.31 -5.51
N LEU A 19 8.60 -4.68 -5.60
CA LEU A 19 7.67 -4.60 -4.47
C LEU A 19 8.15 -5.42 -3.27
N CYS A 20 8.67 -6.64 -3.51
CA CYS A 20 9.32 -7.50 -2.50
C CYS A 20 8.53 -7.59 -1.18
N VAL A 21 7.27 -8.01 -1.29
CA VAL A 21 6.25 -7.97 -0.21
C VAL A 21 6.65 -8.84 0.98
N GLU A 22 7.14 -10.05 0.70
CA GLU A 22 7.52 -11.00 1.74
C GLU A 22 8.87 -10.64 2.37
N GLU A 23 9.84 -10.17 1.59
CA GLU A 23 11.09 -9.64 2.14
C GLU A 23 10.85 -8.35 2.95
N SER A 24 9.91 -7.49 2.54
CA SER A 24 9.53 -6.29 3.31
C SER A 24 8.90 -6.69 4.65
N ARG A 25 7.99 -7.69 4.64
CA ARG A 25 7.41 -8.21 5.90
C ARG A 25 8.47 -8.86 6.79
N ALA A 26 9.39 -9.61 6.21
CA ALA A 26 10.45 -10.26 6.96
C ALA A 26 11.42 -9.23 7.58
N TYR A 27 11.72 -8.12 6.89
CA TYR A 27 12.45 -6.98 7.47
C TYR A 27 11.72 -6.43 8.70
N TRP A 28 10.44 -6.06 8.60
CA TRP A 28 9.66 -5.58 9.74
C TRP A 28 9.57 -6.59 10.89
N GLY A 29 9.68 -7.89 10.60
CA GLY A 29 9.61 -8.95 11.60
C GLY A 29 10.82 -9.04 12.53
N HIS A 30 12.00 -8.57 12.08
CA HIS A 30 13.28 -8.71 12.78
C HIS A 30 13.96 -7.37 13.14
N VAL A 31 13.70 -6.31 12.37
CA VAL A 31 14.32 -5.00 12.59
C VAL A 31 13.91 -4.40 13.94
N ASP A 32 14.88 -3.93 14.72
CA ASP A 32 14.62 -3.06 15.87
C ASP A 32 14.37 -1.63 15.35
N PRO A 33 13.19 -1.03 15.57
CA PRO A 33 12.92 0.35 15.16
C PRO A 33 13.69 1.41 15.98
N ALA A 34 14.34 1.05 17.09
CA ALA A 34 15.23 1.92 17.85
C ALA A 34 16.67 1.90 17.31
N ASP A 35 17.16 0.74 16.83
CA ASP A 35 18.42 0.63 16.08
C ASP A 35 18.28 -0.28 14.83
N PRO A 36 17.84 0.28 13.68
CA PRO A 36 17.67 -0.49 12.45
C PRO A 36 19.00 -0.80 11.73
N ARG A 37 20.17 -0.53 12.33
CA ARG A 37 21.49 -0.61 11.65
C ARG A 37 22.18 -1.98 11.69
N THR A 38 21.41 -3.05 11.86
CA THR A 38 21.88 -4.46 11.79
C THR A 38 22.73 -4.76 10.54
N SER A 39 23.90 -5.39 10.69
CA SER A 39 24.80 -5.71 9.56
C SER A 39 24.22 -6.81 8.64
N ALA A 40 24.61 -6.80 7.36
CA ALA A 40 24.16 -7.81 6.40
C ALA A 40 24.58 -9.23 6.79
N ALA A 41 25.83 -9.40 7.27
CA ALA A 41 26.33 -10.66 7.82
C ALA A 41 25.43 -11.17 8.98
N ARG A 42 25.00 -10.29 9.90
CA ARG A 42 24.10 -10.67 11.00
C ARG A 42 22.71 -11.08 10.48
N ALA A 43 22.11 -10.28 9.61
CA ALA A 43 20.79 -10.59 9.02
C ALA A 43 20.81 -11.88 8.16
N PHE A 44 21.95 -12.20 7.55
CA PHE A 44 22.15 -13.45 6.81
C PHE A 44 22.30 -14.65 7.75
N LEU A 45 23.13 -14.55 8.80
CA LEU A 45 23.28 -15.59 9.83
C LEU A 45 21.96 -15.88 10.56
N GLU A 46 21.20 -14.84 10.90
CA GLU A 46 19.85 -14.94 11.48
C GLU A 46 18.76 -15.28 10.44
N SER A 47 19.14 -15.53 9.17
CA SER A 47 18.24 -15.98 8.08
C SER A 47 17.02 -15.07 7.84
N TRP A 48 17.16 -13.75 8.04
CA TRP A 48 16.05 -12.77 8.00
C TRP A 48 15.17 -12.88 6.75
N PHE A 49 15.75 -13.21 5.59
CA PHE A 49 15.03 -13.32 4.31
C PHE A 49 14.88 -14.77 3.80
N GLY A 50 15.14 -15.76 4.67
CA GLY A 50 15.19 -17.17 4.32
C GLY A 50 16.43 -17.51 3.46
N VAL A 51 16.26 -18.38 2.46
CA VAL A 51 17.33 -18.98 1.62
C VAL A 51 18.03 -18.02 0.63
N LYS A 52 18.15 -16.73 0.96
CA LYS A 52 18.92 -15.76 0.16
C LYS A 52 20.41 -15.88 0.49
N SER A 53 21.27 -15.55 -0.46
CA SER A 53 22.72 -15.39 -0.19
C SER A 53 23.01 -14.09 0.55
N GLU A 54 24.18 -14.01 1.19
CA GLU A 54 24.64 -12.80 1.90
C GLU A 54 24.67 -11.54 1.01
N PRO A 55 25.20 -11.56 -0.25
CA PRO A 55 25.18 -10.37 -1.10
C PRO A 55 23.77 -9.92 -1.51
N TRP A 56 22.80 -10.85 -1.57
CA TRP A 56 21.39 -10.48 -1.79
C TRP A 56 20.73 -9.98 -0.51
N THR A 57 21.17 -10.44 0.66
CA THR A 57 20.74 -9.93 1.97
C THR A 57 21.19 -8.48 2.17
N ASP A 58 22.42 -8.13 1.76
CA ASP A 58 22.91 -6.75 1.78
C ASP A 58 22.12 -5.83 0.83
N GLU A 59 21.92 -6.22 -0.44
CA GLU A 59 21.09 -5.47 -1.40
C GLU A 59 19.63 -5.33 -0.90
N LEU A 60 19.07 -6.35 -0.25
CA LEU A 60 17.74 -6.24 0.39
C LEU A 60 17.75 -5.20 1.51
N LEU A 61 18.65 -5.30 2.51
CA LEU A 61 18.75 -4.31 3.59
C LEU A 61 18.96 -2.89 3.04
N ALA A 62 19.87 -2.71 2.09
CA ALA A 62 20.18 -1.41 1.47
C ALA A 62 18.99 -0.77 0.73
N ASN A 63 17.94 -1.54 0.38
CA ASN A 63 16.69 -1.03 -0.17
C ASN A 63 15.56 -0.94 0.88
N MET A 64 15.46 -1.88 1.83
CA MET A 64 14.47 -1.80 2.91
C MET A 64 14.71 -0.59 3.83
N ARG A 65 15.98 -0.26 4.11
CA ARG A 65 16.36 0.94 4.86
C ARG A 65 15.84 2.22 4.25
N VAL A 66 16.10 2.41 2.95
CA VAL A 66 15.60 3.58 2.22
C VAL A 66 14.07 3.62 2.19
N ARG A 67 13.42 2.45 2.13
CA ARG A 67 11.97 2.31 2.08
C ARG A 67 11.24 2.57 3.41
N PHE A 68 11.86 2.23 4.55
CA PHE A 68 11.19 2.21 5.85
C PHE A 68 11.91 3.00 6.96
N ASP A 69 13.24 2.97 7.07
CA ASP A 69 13.98 3.71 8.12
C ASP A 69 13.85 5.23 7.93
N ALA A 70 13.62 5.68 6.69
CA ALA A 70 13.26 7.06 6.36
C ALA A 70 11.95 7.53 7.03
N PHE A 71 11.14 6.61 7.57
CA PHE A 71 9.86 6.87 8.20
C PHE A 71 9.75 6.18 9.58
N PRO A 72 10.48 6.64 10.63
CA PRO A 72 10.64 5.89 11.89
C PRO A 72 9.32 5.53 12.61
N ALA A 73 8.30 6.39 12.54
CA ALA A 73 6.97 6.11 13.10
C ALA A 73 6.27 4.97 12.36
N ALA A 74 6.34 4.98 11.02
CA ALA A 74 5.83 3.88 10.20
C ALA A 74 6.60 2.59 10.48
N LEU A 75 7.94 2.64 10.59
CA LEU A 75 8.76 1.48 10.92
C LEU A 75 8.38 0.85 12.28
N ARG A 76 8.17 1.66 13.32
CA ARG A 76 7.67 1.20 14.64
C ARG A 76 6.33 0.46 14.51
N VAL A 77 5.37 1.07 13.81
CA VAL A 77 4.04 0.46 13.59
C VAL A 77 4.14 -0.86 12.81
N LEU A 78 4.92 -0.90 11.73
CA LEU A 78 5.06 -2.08 10.87
C LEU A 78 5.74 -3.27 11.58
N ALA A 79 6.69 -2.99 12.48
CA ALA A 79 7.33 -4.01 13.33
C ALA A 79 6.38 -4.55 14.41
N GLY A 80 5.56 -3.67 15.01
CA GLY A 80 4.52 -4.07 15.97
C GLY A 80 3.35 -4.83 15.35
N TRP A 81 3.00 -4.56 14.09
CA TRP A 81 1.80 -5.09 13.43
C TRP A 81 1.92 -6.59 13.13
N ARG A 82 1.52 -7.46 14.05
CA ARG A 82 1.59 -8.93 13.87
C ARG A 82 0.50 -9.47 12.93
N GLY A 83 -0.77 -9.12 13.14
CA GLY A 83 -1.93 -9.63 12.40
C GLY A 83 -2.20 -9.04 10.99
N MET A 84 -1.16 -8.69 10.23
CA MET A 84 -1.33 -8.02 8.93
C MET A 84 -1.73 -8.99 7.80
N SER A 85 -2.91 -8.78 7.21
CA SER A 85 -3.42 -9.59 6.10
C SER A 85 -2.63 -9.39 4.78
N PRO A 86 -2.67 -10.34 3.83
CA PRO A 86 -1.89 -10.26 2.59
C PRO A 86 -2.19 -9.02 1.73
N ASP A 87 -3.46 -8.59 1.68
CA ASP A 87 -3.86 -7.41 0.89
C ASP A 87 -3.37 -6.11 1.56
N VAL A 88 -3.49 -5.97 2.88
CA VAL A 88 -2.93 -4.82 3.62
C VAL A 88 -1.41 -4.77 3.43
N ARG A 89 -0.72 -5.90 3.58
CA ARG A 89 0.73 -6.02 3.37
C ARG A 89 1.17 -5.56 1.98
N ARG A 90 0.43 -5.97 0.93
CA ARG A 90 0.66 -5.56 -0.45
C ARG A 90 0.50 -4.05 -0.64
N LEU A 91 -0.55 -3.46 -0.07
CA LEU A 91 -0.85 -2.03 -0.17
C LEU A 91 0.16 -1.17 0.59
N VAL A 92 0.56 -1.58 1.79
CA VAL A 92 1.65 -0.95 2.56
C VAL A 92 2.95 -0.96 1.77
N CYS A 93 3.34 -2.09 1.18
CA CYS A 93 4.53 -2.17 0.34
C CYS A 93 4.43 -1.24 -0.88
N HIS A 94 3.26 -1.18 -1.52
CA HIS A 94 3.02 -0.31 -2.68
C HIS A 94 3.18 1.17 -2.32
N PHE A 95 2.50 1.61 -1.26
CA PHE A 95 2.57 2.98 -0.73
C PHE A 95 4.02 3.37 -0.36
N HIS A 96 4.76 2.52 0.34
CA HIS A 96 6.16 2.81 0.69
C HIS A 96 7.12 2.83 -0.51
N VAL A 97 6.82 2.12 -1.62
CA VAL A 97 7.56 2.31 -2.88
C VAL A 97 7.17 3.65 -3.53
N GLN A 98 5.91 4.08 -3.50
CA GLN A 98 5.53 5.41 -3.99
C GLN A 98 6.18 6.55 -3.17
N LEU A 99 6.28 6.41 -1.84
CA LEU A 99 6.96 7.39 -0.98
C LEU A 99 8.44 7.57 -1.34
N THR A 100 9.07 6.54 -1.92
CA THR A 100 10.53 6.47 -2.09
C THR A 100 11.02 6.44 -3.54
N ASP A 101 10.19 6.08 -4.52
CA ASP A 101 10.52 6.08 -5.94
C ASP A 101 9.55 6.99 -6.73
N PRO A 102 9.97 8.21 -7.13
CA PRO A 102 9.11 9.16 -7.85
C PRO A 102 8.58 8.62 -9.18
N LEU A 103 9.34 7.76 -9.87
CA LEU A 103 8.93 7.20 -11.16
C LEU A 103 7.85 6.14 -10.96
N TYR A 104 7.96 5.33 -9.92
CA TYR A 104 6.87 4.43 -9.53
C TYR A 104 5.64 5.21 -9.02
N ARG A 105 5.84 6.32 -8.29
CA ARG A 105 4.75 7.21 -7.86
C ARG A 105 3.98 7.76 -9.06
N ALA A 106 4.64 8.38 -10.03
CA ALA A 106 3.97 8.90 -11.23
C ALA A 106 3.36 7.80 -12.12
N PHE A 107 4.07 6.68 -12.29
CA PHE A 107 3.54 5.53 -13.06
C PHE A 107 2.24 4.99 -12.47
N THR A 108 2.17 4.89 -11.14
CA THR A 108 0.99 4.32 -10.47
C THR A 108 -0.08 5.35 -10.14
N GLY A 109 0.27 6.62 -9.91
CA GLY A 109 -0.62 7.71 -9.53
C GLY A 109 -1.19 8.52 -10.68
N ASP A 110 -0.53 8.52 -11.85
CA ASP A 110 -0.95 9.32 -13.02
C ASP A 110 -1.19 8.43 -14.25
N PHE A 111 -0.18 7.63 -14.66
CA PHE A 111 -0.28 6.83 -15.88
C PHE A 111 -1.34 5.72 -15.78
N LEU A 112 -1.35 4.92 -14.70
CA LEU A 112 -2.33 3.84 -14.54
C LEU A 112 -3.79 4.36 -14.35
N PRO A 113 -4.07 5.41 -13.56
CA PRO A 113 -5.39 6.05 -13.54
C PRO A 113 -5.80 6.56 -14.93
N GLY A 114 -4.91 7.29 -15.62
CA GLY A 114 -5.10 7.71 -17.01
C GLY A 114 -5.13 6.59 -18.07
N ARG A 115 -5.09 5.31 -17.67
CA ARG A 115 -5.55 4.16 -18.46
C ARG A 115 -6.95 3.69 -18.06
N ARG A 116 -7.26 3.63 -16.76
CA ARG A 116 -8.59 3.22 -16.25
C ARG A 116 -9.70 4.18 -16.67
N ASP A 117 -9.40 5.46 -16.80
CA ASP A 117 -10.35 6.50 -17.20
C ASP A 117 -10.55 6.58 -18.73
N ALA A 118 -9.77 5.80 -19.51
CA ALA A 118 -9.92 5.70 -20.95
C ALA A 118 -10.97 4.63 -21.33
N LEU A 119 -11.51 4.72 -22.55
CA LEU A 119 -12.46 3.76 -23.15
C LEU A 119 -12.07 2.29 -23.03
N ARG A 120 -10.77 1.99 -22.86
CA ARG A 120 -10.27 0.68 -22.45
C ARG A 120 -9.08 0.85 -21.51
N ALA A 121 -9.08 0.11 -20.39
CA ALA A 121 -7.98 0.06 -19.42
C ALA A 121 -6.75 -0.75 -19.89
N GLU A 122 -6.46 -0.74 -21.20
CA GLU A 122 -5.39 -1.54 -21.80
C GLU A 122 -4.00 -0.95 -21.52
N VAL A 123 -3.10 -1.80 -21.01
CA VAL A 123 -1.70 -1.48 -20.70
C VAL A 123 -0.79 -2.32 -21.60
N TYR A 124 -0.20 -1.66 -22.60
CA TYR A 124 0.82 -2.21 -23.49
C TYR A 124 2.22 -1.84 -23.02
N ARG A 125 3.15 -2.80 -23.04
CA ARG A 125 4.57 -2.61 -22.72
C ARG A 125 5.22 -1.51 -23.56
N GLN A 126 4.84 -1.37 -24.83
CA GLN A 126 5.34 -0.28 -25.68
C GLN A 126 4.91 1.10 -25.17
N GLY A 127 3.67 1.26 -24.72
CA GLY A 127 3.19 2.51 -24.11
C GLY A 127 3.90 2.82 -22.79
N VAL A 128 4.13 1.82 -21.95
CA VAL A 128 4.92 2.00 -20.71
C VAL A 128 6.40 2.29 -21.02
N LEU A 129 6.96 1.74 -22.10
CA LEU A 129 8.33 2.02 -22.54
C LEU A 129 8.48 3.45 -23.07
N GLN A 130 7.52 3.93 -23.86
CA GLN A 130 7.46 5.33 -24.29
C GLN A 130 7.36 6.26 -23.07
N TRP A 131 6.40 6.01 -22.18
CA TRP A 131 6.27 6.78 -20.93
C TRP A 131 7.56 6.77 -20.09
N THR A 132 8.26 5.63 -20.01
CA THR A 132 9.56 5.49 -19.33
C THR A 132 10.69 6.24 -20.03
N ALA A 133 10.61 6.46 -21.35
CA ALA A 133 11.57 7.29 -22.09
C ALA A 133 11.31 8.79 -21.92
N GLU A 134 10.04 9.19 -21.75
CA GLU A 134 9.60 10.57 -21.51
C GLU A 134 9.84 11.01 -20.05
N HIS A 135 9.62 10.12 -19.08
CA HIS A 135 9.66 10.45 -17.64
C HIS A 135 10.89 9.91 -16.90
N GLY A 136 11.65 8.99 -17.51
CA GLY A 136 12.82 8.37 -16.90
C GLY A 136 14.02 9.31 -16.76
N LEU A 137 15.08 8.86 -16.09
CA LEU A 137 16.30 9.66 -15.99
C LEU A 137 16.91 9.91 -17.36
N ALA A 138 17.21 11.17 -17.64
CA ALA A 138 17.96 11.58 -18.83
C ALA A 138 19.25 10.76 -18.99
N ARG A 139 19.57 10.37 -20.23
CA ARG A 139 20.71 9.53 -20.61
C ARG A 139 20.61 8.04 -20.24
N TRP A 140 19.46 7.52 -19.79
CA TRP A 140 19.25 6.06 -19.73
C TRP A 140 19.31 5.44 -21.15
N ALA A 141 20.23 4.48 -21.34
CA ALA A 141 20.28 3.68 -22.56
C ALA A 141 19.02 2.80 -22.70
N MET A 142 18.64 2.48 -23.94
CA MET A 142 17.44 1.69 -24.27
C MET A 142 17.35 0.35 -23.50
N LYS A 143 18.48 -0.33 -23.26
CA LYS A 143 18.55 -1.55 -22.43
C LYS A 143 18.06 -1.30 -20.99
N THR A 144 18.43 -0.16 -20.40
CA THR A 144 18.01 0.25 -19.05
C THR A 144 16.54 0.62 -19.03
N GLN A 145 16.05 1.38 -20.03
CA GLN A 145 14.62 1.71 -20.18
C GLN A 145 13.77 0.42 -20.28
N LEU A 146 14.16 -0.54 -21.12
CA LEU A 146 13.49 -1.84 -21.26
C LEU A 146 13.48 -2.65 -19.94
N GLN A 147 14.56 -2.61 -19.16
CA GLN A 147 14.61 -3.24 -17.84
C GLN A 147 13.71 -2.52 -16.83
N PHE A 148 13.72 -1.18 -16.79
CA PHE A 148 12.89 -0.38 -15.89
C PHE A 148 11.39 -0.55 -16.18
N THR A 149 10.98 -0.47 -17.45
CA THR A 149 9.62 -0.81 -17.93
C THR A 149 9.16 -2.18 -17.43
N THR A 150 10.05 -3.18 -17.47
CA THR A 150 9.74 -4.54 -16.99
C THR A 150 9.55 -4.58 -15.48
N ARG A 151 10.33 -3.80 -14.72
CA ARG A 151 10.25 -3.70 -13.26
C ARG A 151 9.02 -2.90 -12.80
N LEU A 152 8.68 -1.78 -13.45
CA LEU A 152 7.43 -1.03 -13.24
C LEU A 152 6.21 -1.97 -13.38
N LEU A 153 6.09 -2.63 -14.54
CA LEU A 153 4.99 -3.56 -14.84
C LEU A 153 4.91 -4.74 -13.86
N SER A 154 6.06 -5.27 -13.42
CA SER A 154 6.11 -6.36 -12.44
C SER A 154 5.73 -5.89 -11.04
N CYS A 155 6.19 -4.70 -10.63
CA CYS A 155 5.88 -4.08 -9.34
C CYS A 155 4.40 -3.70 -9.23
N ALA A 156 3.82 -3.11 -10.29
CA ALA A 156 2.39 -2.77 -10.33
C ALA A 156 1.49 -4.02 -10.38
N SER A 157 1.89 -5.08 -11.08
CA SER A 157 1.15 -6.35 -11.04
C SER A 157 1.25 -7.04 -9.67
N ALA A 158 2.43 -7.04 -9.03
CA ALA A 158 2.60 -7.51 -7.66
C ALA A 158 1.81 -6.66 -6.63
N ALA A 159 1.58 -5.37 -6.92
CA ALA A 159 0.73 -4.48 -6.12
C ALA A 159 -0.77 -4.67 -6.36
N GLY A 160 -1.16 -5.47 -7.36
CA GLY A 160 -2.57 -5.69 -7.72
C GLY A 160 -3.19 -4.56 -8.56
N LEU A 161 -2.37 -3.67 -9.13
CA LEU A 161 -2.79 -2.55 -10.00
C LEU A 161 -2.87 -2.93 -11.47
N VAL A 162 -2.25 -4.05 -11.87
CA VAL A 162 -2.22 -4.53 -13.26
C VAL A 162 -2.52 -6.04 -13.30
N ARG A 163 -3.62 -6.40 -13.98
CA ARG A 163 -4.08 -7.78 -14.20
C ARG A 163 -3.63 -8.29 -15.58
N GLY A 164 -3.47 -9.61 -15.70
CA GLY A 164 -3.10 -10.28 -16.95
C GLY A 164 -1.60 -10.56 -17.08
N ARG A 165 -1.26 -11.69 -17.73
CA ARG A 165 0.14 -12.12 -17.99
C ARG A 165 0.61 -11.80 -19.41
N ARG A 166 -0.30 -11.90 -20.40
CA ARG A 166 -0.10 -11.55 -21.81
C ARG A 166 -0.42 -10.06 -22.05
N GLU A 167 -0.28 -9.60 -23.28
CA GLU A 167 -0.64 -8.23 -23.69
C GLU A 167 -1.95 -8.23 -24.52
N PRO A 168 -2.78 -7.18 -24.44
CA PRO A 168 -2.72 -6.11 -23.45
C PRO A 168 -2.94 -6.63 -22.02
N ARG A 169 -2.34 -5.93 -21.05
CA ARG A 169 -2.70 -6.09 -19.63
C ARG A 169 -3.84 -5.13 -19.29
N GLU A 170 -4.50 -5.35 -18.16
CA GLU A 170 -5.60 -4.51 -17.69
C GLU A 170 -5.14 -3.68 -16.49
N ALA A 171 -5.24 -2.35 -16.55
CA ALA A 171 -5.12 -1.49 -15.38
C ALA A 171 -6.37 -1.64 -14.50
N VAL A 172 -6.19 -1.95 -13.22
CA VAL A 172 -7.30 -2.27 -12.30
C VAL A 172 -7.23 -1.43 -11.02
N VAL A 173 -8.33 -1.43 -10.27
CA VAL A 173 -8.41 -0.91 -8.91
C VAL A 173 -8.27 -2.08 -7.92
N PRO A 174 -7.32 -2.05 -6.97
CA PRO A 174 -7.20 -3.08 -5.95
C PRO A 174 -8.29 -2.90 -4.87
N ARG A 175 -8.68 -3.98 -4.20
CA ARG A 175 -9.49 -3.85 -2.97
C ARG A 175 -8.63 -3.19 -1.89
N VAL A 176 -9.06 -2.04 -1.39
CA VAL A 176 -8.44 -1.34 -0.25
C VAL A 176 -9.24 -1.60 1.02
N PRO A 177 -8.74 -2.40 1.98
CA PRO A 177 -9.33 -2.50 3.32
C PRO A 177 -9.16 -1.18 4.08
N ASP A 178 -10.13 -0.81 4.91
CA ASP A 178 -10.11 0.47 5.65
C ASP A 178 -8.88 0.61 6.54
N LEU A 179 -8.44 -0.48 7.17
CA LEU A 179 -7.21 -0.54 7.98
C LEU A 179 -5.92 -0.20 7.19
N ALA A 180 -5.91 -0.38 5.86
CA ALA A 180 -4.81 0.08 5.00
C ALA A 180 -4.98 1.56 4.60
N LEU A 181 -6.22 2.02 4.41
CA LEU A 181 -6.52 3.42 4.11
C LEU A 181 -6.23 4.33 5.31
N GLU A 182 -6.63 3.94 6.51
CA GLU A 182 -6.31 4.67 7.76
C GLU A 182 -4.80 4.76 7.97
N TYR A 183 -4.06 3.65 7.79
CA TYR A 183 -2.59 3.66 7.84
C TYR A 183 -1.98 4.67 6.86
N ILE A 184 -2.44 4.68 5.60
CA ILE A 184 -1.98 5.63 4.58
C ILE A 184 -2.29 7.07 4.98
N LEU A 185 -3.51 7.35 5.44
CA LEU A 185 -3.95 8.70 5.84
C LEU A 185 -3.18 9.23 7.06
N TYR A 186 -3.02 8.42 8.11
CA TYR A 186 -2.23 8.80 9.29
C TYR A 186 -0.74 8.94 8.98
N THR A 187 -0.20 8.17 8.01
CA THR A 187 1.18 8.36 7.54
C THR A 187 1.32 9.65 6.73
N LEU A 188 0.43 9.89 5.76
CA LEU A 188 0.44 11.11 4.93
C LEU A 188 0.24 12.39 5.76
N ARG A 189 -0.60 12.36 6.80
CA ARG A 189 -0.77 13.46 7.75
C ARG A 189 0.54 13.89 8.42
N GLY A 190 1.45 12.95 8.67
CA GLY A 190 2.78 13.20 9.24
C GLY A 190 3.87 13.54 8.21
N LEU A 191 3.53 13.64 6.92
CA LEU A 191 4.46 13.82 5.82
C LEU A 191 4.22 15.13 5.05
N ARG A 192 5.29 15.67 4.49
CA ARG A 192 5.24 16.69 3.44
C ARG A 192 5.35 16.00 2.08
N PHE A 193 4.26 16.05 1.33
CA PHE A 193 4.11 15.47 -0.01
C PHE A 193 3.48 16.51 -0.95
N ASP A 194 3.44 16.25 -2.27
CA ASP A 194 2.81 17.16 -3.24
C ASP A 194 1.30 16.87 -3.40
N GLY A 195 0.51 17.94 -3.61
CA GLY A 195 -0.96 17.88 -3.60
C GLY A 195 -1.59 17.98 -2.21
N THR A 196 -2.70 17.28 -1.98
CA THR A 196 -3.49 17.33 -0.73
C THR A 196 -3.93 15.94 -0.28
N LEU A 197 -4.42 15.79 0.96
CA LEU A 197 -4.92 14.51 1.49
C LEU A 197 -6.09 13.88 0.68
N ILE A 198 -6.75 14.64 -0.20
CA ILE A 198 -7.81 14.15 -1.09
C ILE A 198 -7.42 14.05 -2.57
N ALA A 199 -6.36 14.75 -2.97
CA ALA A 199 -5.90 14.85 -4.35
C ALA A 199 -4.38 14.66 -4.36
N ASN A 200 -3.95 13.40 -4.47
CA ASN A 200 -2.56 12.97 -4.45
C ASN A 200 -2.40 11.62 -5.19
N PRO A 201 -1.19 11.31 -5.70
CA PRO A 201 -0.93 10.08 -6.44
C PRO A 201 -1.10 8.79 -5.61
N TYR A 202 -0.97 8.86 -4.29
CA TYR A 202 -1.10 7.71 -3.38
C TYR A 202 -2.54 7.17 -3.34
N LEU A 203 -3.54 8.04 -3.26
CA LEU A 203 -4.95 7.64 -3.32
C LEU A 203 -5.44 7.42 -4.76
N ALA A 204 -4.96 8.22 -5.73
CA ALA A 204 -5.29 8.05 -7.14
C ALA A 204 -4.87 6.67 -7.69
N SER A 205 -3.68 6.18 -7.31
CA SER A 205 -3.23 4.84 -7.70
C SER A 205 -4.19 3.73 -7.25
N LEU A 206 -4.77 3.88 -6.06
CA LEU A 206 -5.74 2.98 -5.46
C LEU A 206 -7.18 3.18 -5.96
N GLY A 207 -7.40 4.07 -6.94
CA GLY A 207 -8.74 4.39 -7.45
C GLY A 207 -9.61 5.17 -6.46
N LEU A 208 -9.02 5.70 -5.39
CA LEU A 208 -9.71 6.47 -4.37
C LEU A 208 -9.66 7.95 -4.75
N VAL A 209 -10.63 8.37 -5.57
CA VAL A 209 -10.77 9.75 -6.07
C VAL A 209 -12.21 10.26 -5.95
N GLY A 210 -12.37 11.60 -5.92
CA GLY A 210 -13.67 12.27 -5.99
C GLY A 210 -14.68 11.79 -4.95
N GLY A 211 -15.94 11.63 -5.38
CA GLY A 211 -17.04 11.20 -4.51
C GLY A 211 -16.80 9.84 -3.83
N TYR A 212 -16.20 8.87 -4.54
CA TYR A 212 -15.90 7.56 -3.97
C TYR A 212 -14.85 7.63 -2.84
N LEU A 213 -13.84 8.51 -2.95
CA LEU A 213 -12.97 8.80 -1.82
C LEU A 213 -13.74 9.44 -0.66
N ALA A 214 -14.58 10.45 -0.94
CA ALA A 214 -15.38 11.12 0.09
C ALA A 214 -16.27 10.15 0.88
N ASP A 215 -16.92 9.19 0.21
CA ASP A 215 -17.74 8.16 0.86
C ASP A 215 -16.90 7.15 1.65
N ARG A 216 -15.74 6.74 1.13
CA ARG A 216 -14.80 5.89 1.86
C ARG A 216 -14.24 6.57 3.11
N LEU A 217 -13.97 7.88 3.06
CA LEU A 217 -13.51 8.66 4.21
C LEU A 217 -14.60 8.81 5.27
N ARG A 218 -15.88 8.98 4.89
CA ARG A 218 -17.03 9.04 5.81
C ARG A 218 -17.26 7.74 6.58
N ALA A 219 -16.78 6.61 6.06
CA ALA A 219 -16.94 5.29 6.67
C ALA A 219 -15.81 4.91 7.67
N LEU A 220 -14.78 5.75 7.86
CA LEU A 220 -13.64 5.42 8.72
C LEU A 220 -13.93 5.64 10.20
N GLY A 221 -13.46 4.72 11.06
CA GLY A 221 -13.70 4.75 12.51
C GLY A 221 -12.75 5.68 13.30
N SER A 222 -11.69 6.16 12.66
CA SER A 222 -10.66 6.99 13.27
C SER A 222 -10.41 8.36 12.59
N VAL A 223 -11.16 8.68 11.53
CA VAL A 223 -11.07 9.94 10.78
C VAL A 223 -12.48 10.43 10.48
N THR A 224 -12.84 11.63 10.94
CA THR A 224 -14.09 12.29 10.55
C THR A 224 -13.81 13.23 9.38
N PHE A 225 -14.40 12.94 8.22
CA PHE A 225 -14.28 13.76 7.02
C PHE A 225 -15.53 14.60 6.78
N ARG A 226 -15.33 15.90 6.56
CA ARG A 226 -16.39 16.87 6.29
C ARG A 226 -16.07 17.63 5.00
N GLN A 227 -17.07 17.90 4.18
CA GLN A 227 -16.92 18.63 2.92
C GLN A 227 -18.05 19.64 2.75
N ILE A 228 -17.73 20.87 2.37
CA ILE A 228 -18.67 21.94 2.02
C ILE A 228 -18.14 22.62 0.76
N GLY A 229 -18.71 22.27 -0.41
CA GLY A 229 -18.11 22.64 -1.70
C GLY A 229 -16.69 22.06 -1.83
N ASP A 230 -15.73 22.93 -2.14
CA ASP A 230 -14.31 22.61 -2.24
C ASP A 230 -13.54 22.76 -0.90
N VAL A 231 -14.25 23.03 0.21
CA VAL A 231 -13.64 23.11 1.55
C VAL A 231 -13.73 21.74 2.22
N HIS A 232 -12.58 21.21 2.64
CA HIS A 232 -12.45 19.87 3.21
C HIS A 232 -11.88 19.92 4.64
N GLY A 233 -12.62 19.36 5.60
CA GLY A 233 -12.23 19.25 7.00
C GLY A 233 -11.91 17.80 7.37
N PHE A 234 -10.86 17.63 8.17
CA PHE A 234 -10.42 16.35 8.72
C PHE A 234 -10.24 16.47 10.24
N ASP A 235 -11.12 15.83 11.00
CA ASP A 235 -10.93 15.65 12.44
C ASP A 235 -10.38 14.25 12.70
N TRP A 236 -9.34 14.15 13.54
CA TRP A 236 -8.59 12.90 13.73
C TRP A 236 -8.80 12.36 15.14
N ARG A 237 -9.20 11.09 15.25
CA ARG A 237 -9.43 10.43 16.54
C ARG A 237 -8.16 10.27 17.38
N TYR A 238 -7.01 10.14 16.72
CA TYR A 238 -5.72 9.93 17.36
C TYR A 238 -4.72 11.03 16.99
N ALA A 239 -3.72 11.27 17.84
CA ALA A 239 -2.74 12.34 17.65
C ALA A 239 -1.89 12.12 16.39
N ASP A 240 -1.48 10.88 16.14
CA ASP A 240 -0.56 10.46 15.09
C ASP A 240 -0.74 8.98 14.73
N LEU A 241 0.13 8.46 13.84
CA LEU A 241 0.14 7.08 13.35
C LEU A 241 0.42 6.04 14.45
N GLU A 242 1.25 6.36 15.45
CA GLU A 242 1.60 5.45 16.54
C GLU A 242 0.45 5.34 17.54
N ALA A 243 -0.20 6.47 17.86
CA ALA A 243 -1.43 6.50 18.66
C ALA A 243 -2.59 5.75 17.99
N TRP A 244 -2.76 5.88 16.66
CA TRP A 244 -3.73 5.09 15.89
C TRP A 244 -3.42 3.59 15.97
N ALA A 245 -2.16 3.21 15.76
CA ALA A 245 -1.73 1.82 15.77
C ALA A 245 -1.88 1.17 17.16
N ALA A 246 -1.49 1.89 18.22
CA ALA A 246 -1.53 1.44 19.60
C ALA A 246 -2.97 1.24 20.15
N ALA A 247 -3.98 1.80 19.49
CA ALA A 247 -5.40 1.54 19.77
C ALA A 247 -6.00 0.49 18.82
N THR A 248 -5.68 0.55 17.52
CA THR A 248 -6.41 -0.17 16.46
C THR A 248 -5.82 -1.55 16.16
N LEU A 249 -4.52 -1.76 16.35
CA LEU A 249 -3.81 -3.02 16.02
C LEU A 249 -3.58 -3.94 17.22
N THR A 250 -3.79 -3.42 18.42
CA THR A 250 -3.61 -4.10 19.72
C THR A 250 -4.93 -4.60 20.30
N SER A 251 -6.05 -3.96 19.95
CA SER A 251 -7.38 -4.37 20.38
C SER A 251 -7.67 -5.81 19.92
N PRO A 252 -8.19 -6.68 20.81
CA PRO A 252 -8.64 -8.01 20.38
C PRO A 252 -9.76 -7.86 19.34
N PRO A 253 -9.92 -8.82 18.41
CA PRO A 253 -11.01 -8.77 17.45
C PRO A 253 -12.34 -8.75 18.21
N VAL A 254 -13.12 -7.69 18.01
CA VAL A 254 -14.47 -7.57 18.59
C VAL A 254 -15.28 -8.78 18.10
N ALA A 255 -15.66 -9.65 19.03
CA ALA A 255 -16.48 -10.81 18.71
C ALA A 255 -17.78 -10.32 18.06
N PRO A 256 -18.22 -10.92 16.93
CA PRO A 256 -19.51 -10.57 16.35
C PRO A 256 -20.59 -10.80 17.41
N LEU A 257 -21.48 -9.81 17.57
CA LEU A 257 -22.61 -9.94 18.48
C LEU A 257 -23.38 -11.23 18.15
N PRO A 258 -23.80 -12.02 19.16
CA PRO A 258 -24.56 -13.23 18.90
C PRO A 258 -25.84 -12.85 18.17
N VAL A 259 -26.03 -13.43 16.98
CA VAL A 259 -27.28 -13.25 16.22
C VAL A 259 -28.38 -13.92 17.01
N ASP A 260 -29.27 -13.10 17.56
CA ASP A 260 -30.35 -13.59 18.41
C ASP A 260 -31.28 -14.50 17.61
N ARG A 261 -31.31 -15.78 17.96
CA ARG A 261 -32.17 -16.80 17.35
C ARG A 261 -33.50 -16.84 18.09
N THR A 262 -34.17 -15.69 18.18
CA THR A 262 -35.57 -15.64 18.60
C THR A 262 -36.45 -16.30 17.56
N ASP A 263 -36.94 -17.46 17.98
CA ASP A 263 -38.27 -18.00 17.69
C ASP A 263 -38.59 -18.50 16.27
N ARG A 264 -38.73 -19.82 16.18
CA ARG A 264 -39.75 -20.46 15.34
C ARG A 264 -40.19 -21.76 16.03
N THR A 265 -41.03 -21.66 17.06
CA THR A 265 -41.75 -22.82 17.59
C THR A 265 -42.56 -23.48 16.47
N ASP A 266 -42.17 -24.69 16.06
CA ASP A 266 -42.98 -25.49 15.14
C ASP A 266 -44.12 -26.12 15.94
N ARG A 267 -45.37 -25.86 15.54
CA ARG A 267 -46.57 -26.27 16.29
C ARG A 267 -47.53 -27.00 15.35
N THR A 268 -47.40 -28.32 15.32
CA THR A 268 -48.16 -29.21 14.44
C THR A 268 -49.18 -30.03 15.25
N ASP A 269 -50.25 -29.37 15.70
CA ASP A 269 -51.39 -30.04 16.34
C ASP A 269 -52.30 -30.67 15.25
N LEU A 270 -52.37 -32.01 15.20
CA LEU A 270 -53.45 -32.82 14.58
C LEU A 270 -54.58 -33.04 15.62
N PRO A 271 -55.85 -33.40 15.28
CA PRO A 271 -56.33 -34.29 14.21
C PRO A 271 -57.36 -33.57 13.28
N GLU A 272 -58.42 -34.09 12.59
CA GLU A 272 -59.27 -35.31 12.62
C GLU A 272 -59.60 -35.81 11.18
N VAL A 273 -59.58 -37.11 10.85
CA VAL A 273 -60.54 -38.25 11.06
C VAL A 273 -61.68 -38.32 10.02
N HIS A 274 -62.05 -39.56 9.66
CA HIS A 274 -63.03 -40.02 8.65
C HIS A 274 -62.54 -40.04 7.18
N ALA A 275 -62.66 -41.15 6.43
CA ALA A 275 -63.20 -42.48 6.76
C ALA A 275 -62.42 -43.60 6.04
#